data_AF-A0A452E3L5-F1
#
_entry.id   AF-A0A452E3L5-F1
#
_cell.length_a   1.000
_cell.length_b   1.000
_cell.length_c   1.000
_cell.angle_alpha   90.00
_cell.angle_beta   90.00
_cell.angle_gamma   90.00
#
_symmetry.space_group_name_H-M   'P 1'
#
loop_
_entity.id
_entity.type
_entity.pdbx_description
1 polymer ?
#
loop_
_entity_poly.entity_id
_entity_poly.type
_entity_poly.pdbx_seq_one_letter_code
_entity_poly.pdbx_strand_id
1 'polypeptide(L)' 'MCDQKATIKNADMLEEMQQDLVECATQALEKYNIEKDVATHIKEEIYLPMQGTQV' A
#
# COMPACT_ATOMS: atom_id res chain seq x y z
N MET A 1 0.09 0.15 20.06
CA MET A 1 0.39 0.20 18.62
C MET A 1 0.19 -1.22 18.13
N CYS A 2 -0.84 -1.45 17.32
CA CYS A 2 -1.18 -2.80 16.88
C CYS A 2 -0.03 -3.34 16.03
N ASP A 3 0.57 -4.45 16.46
CA ASP A 3 1.70 -5.14 15.83
C ASP A 3 1.34 -5.79 14.48
N GLN A 4 0.62 -5.10 13.60
CA GLN A 4 0.48 -5.49 12.19
C GLN A 4 1.78 -5.13 11.47
N LYS A 5 2.82 -5.90 11.79
CA LYS A 5 4.09 -5.86 11.08
C LYS A 5 3.87 -6.38 9.66
N ALA A 6 3.59 -5.48 8.73
CA ALA A 6 3.64 -5.78 7.32
C ALA A 6 5.01 -6.38 7.00
N THR A 7 5.02 -7.63 6.55
CA THR A 7 6.26 -8.36 6.26
C THR A 7 6.38 -8.49 4.76
N ILE A 8 7.32 -7.75 4.17
CA ILE A 8 7.56 -7.74 2.74
C ILE A 8 8.47 -8.93 2.41
N LYS A 9 7.94 -9.87 1.63
CA LYS A 9 8.65 -11.12 1.29
C LYS A 9 9.53 -10.96 0.05
N ASN A 10 9.10 -10.13 -0.91
CA ASN A 10 9.81 -9.79 -2.13
C ASN A 10 9.19 -8.48 -2.66
N ALA A 11 10.01 -7.48 -2.92
CA ALA A 11 9.58 -6.22 -3.53
C ALA A 11 10.71 -5.68 -4.40
N ASP A 12 10.39 -5.32 -5.64
CA ASP A 12 11.30 -4.65 -6.57
C ASP A 12 11.14 -3.13 -6.45
N MET A 13 11.15 -2.65 -5.20
CA MET A 13 10.78 -1.29 -4.82
C MET A 13 11.72 -0.81 -3.73
N LEU A 14 12.02 0.49 -3.69
CA LEU A 14 12.84 1.08 -2.63
C LEU A 14 12.20 0.90 -1.25
N GLU A 15 13.02 0.75 -0.21
CA GLU A 15 12.56 0.56 1.17
C GLU A 15 11.69 1.73 1.67
N GLU A 16 12.00 2.95 1.22
CA GLU A 16 11.19 4.15 1.49
C GLU A 16 9.79 4.04 0.87
N MET A 17 9.70 3.63 -0.41
CA MET A 17 8.40 3.39 -1.07
C MET A 17 7.64 2.25 -0.41
N GLN A 18 8.33 1.24 0.11
CA GLN A 18 7.71 0.13 0.84
C GLN A 18 7.09 0.58 2.15
N GLN A 19 7.76 1.47 2.91
CA GLN A 19 7.19 2.05 4.13
C GLN A 19 5.97 2.91 3.82
N ASP A 20 6.06 3.78 2.83
CA ASP A 20 4.96 4.63 2.37
C ASP A 20 3.73 3.78 1.97
N LEU A 21 3.98 2.65 1.29
CA LEU A 21 2.97 1.70 0.86
C LEU A 21 2.28 0.98 2.03
N VAL A 22 3.04 0.64 3.08
CA VAL A 22 2.49 0.03 4.31
C VAL A 22 1.64 1.03 5.09
N GLU A 23 2.09 2.29 5.21
CA GLU A 23 1.29 3.34 5.84
C GLU A 23 0.02 3.62 5.05
N CYS A 24 0.10 3.70 3.72
CA CYS A 24 -1.04 3.90 2.83
C CYS A 24 -2.07 2.77 2.96
N ALA A 25 -1.64 1.50 2.96
CA ALA A 25 -2.54 0.36 3.15
C ALA A 25 -3.20 0.36 4.53
N THR A 26 -2.47 0.79 5.57
CA THR A 26 -3.02 0.90 6.94
C THR A 26 -4.09 1.98 7.01
N GLN A 27 -3.83 3.15 6.43
CA GLN A 27 -4.81 4.24 6.34
C GLN A 27 -6.04 3.84 5.52
N ALA A 28 -5.86 3.08 4.44
CA ALA A 28 -6.95 2.56 3.64
C ALA A 28 -7.88 1.65 4.46
N LEU A 29 -7.31 0.76 5.27
CA LEU A 29 -8.06 -0.14 6.15
C LEU A 29 -8.83 0.61 7.24
N GLU A 30 -8.31 1.75 7.73
CA GLU A 30 -9.01 2.59 8.70
C GLU A 30 -10.12 3.45 8.06
N LYS A 31 -9.90 3.92 6.83
CA LYS A 31 -10.80 4.85 6.13
C LYS A 31 -11.95 4.14 5.43
N TYR A 32 -11.72 2.91 4.99
CA TYR A 32 -12.67 2.12 4.23
C TYR A 32 -13.05 0.86 5.01
N ASN A 33 -14.33 0.79 5.41
CA ASN A 33 -14.86 -0.35 6.16
C ASN A 33 -15.37 -1.48 5.25
N ILE A 34 -15.34 -1.27 3.92
CA ILE A 34 -15.77 -2.22 2.90
C ILE A 34 -14.54 -2.75 2.17
N GLU A 35 -14.31 -4.06 2.24
CA GLU A 35 -13.14 -4.74 1.69
C GLU A 35 -12.95 -4.49 0.19
N LYS A 36 -14.05 -4.37 -0.57
CA LYS A 36 -14.01 -4.02 -2.00
C LYS A 36 -13.42 -2.63 -2.25
N ASP A 37 -13.76 -1.68 -1.38
CA ASP A 37 -13.31 -0.29 -1.49
C ASP A 37 -11.85 -0.18 -1.07
N VAL A 38 -11.46 -0.86 0.01
CA VAL A 38 -10.07 -1.04 0.41
C VAL A 38 -9.24 -1.61 -0.75
N ALA A 39 -9.70 -2.70 -1.38
CA ALA A 39 -8.98 -3.32 -2.49
C ALA A 39 -8.88 -2.41 -3.72
N THR A 40 -9.91 -1.60 -3.99
CA THR A 40 -9.90 -0.64 -5.11
C THR A 40 -8.95 0.52 -4.81
N HIS A 41 -9.00 1.07 -3.60
CA HIS A 41 -8.14 2.16 -3.16
C HIS A 41 -6.67 1.73 -3.10
N ILE A 42 -6.37 0.58 -2.52
CA ILE A 42 -5.02 -0.01 -2.54
C ILE A 42 -4.56 -0.23 -3.99
N LYS A 43 -5.43 -0.73 -4.87
CA LYS A 43 -5.06 -0.93 -6.28
C LYS A 43 -4.72 0.38 -6.97
N GLU A 44 -5.52 1.43 -6.79
CA GLU A 44 -5.28 2.72 -7.42
C GLU A 44 -4.09 3.44 -6.79
N GLU A 45 -4.07 3.59 -5.47
CA GLU A 45 -3.07 4.37 -4.74
C GLU A 45 -1.69 3.69 -4.74
N ILE A 46 -1.61 2.36 -4.81
CA ILE A 46 -0.33 1.63 -4.76
C ILE A 46 0.16 1.22 -6.16
N TYR A 47 -0.72 0.77 -7.07
CA TYR A 47 -0.28 0.27 -8.38
C TYR A 47 -0.21 1.36 -9.44
N LEU A 48 -1.01 2.44 -9.38
CA LEU A 48 -0.89 3.52 -10.36
C LEU A 48 0.42 4.32 -10.24
N PRO A 49 0.89 4.74 -9.05
CA PRO A 49 2.15 5.46 -8.96
C PRO A 49 3.35 4.59 -9.35
N MET A 50 3.26 3.26 -9.20
CA MET A 50 4.28 2.34 -9.73
C MET A 50 4.38 2.34 -11.26
N GLN A 51 3.28 2.57 -11.98
CA GLN A 51 3.30 2.61 -13.45
C GLN A 51 3.68 3.99 -14.01
N GLY A 52 3.74 5.02 -13.16
CA GLY A 52 4.14 6.38 -13.52
C GLY A 52 5.65 6.63 -13.53
N THR A 53 6.47 5.74 -12.96
CA THR A 53 7.94 5.79 -13.08
C THR A 53 8.39 4.99 -14.31
N GLN A 54 7.93 5.39 -15.48
CA GLN A 54 8.62 5.09 -16.73
C GLN A 54 9.52 6.29 -17.02
N VAL A 55 10.84 6.02 -16.96
CA VAL A 55 11.91 6.84 -17.55
C VAL A 55 11.56 7.35 -18.95
#